data_AF-A0A2S3I395-F1
#
_entry.id   AF-A0A2S3I395-F1
#
_cell.length_a   1.000
_cell.length_b   1.000
_cell.length_c   1.000
_cell.angle_alpha   90.00
_cell.angle_beta   90.00
_cell.angle_gamma   90.00
#
_symmetry.space_group_name_H-M   'P 1'
#
loop_
_entity.id
_entity.type
_entity.pdbx_description
1 polymer ?
#
loop_
_entity_poly.entity_id
_entity_poly.type
_entity_poly.pdbx_seq_one_letter_code
_entity_poly.pdbx_strand_id
1 'polypeptide(L)'
;MAMPARPLLVLAALLLPALLLSAASAADSKNNPADQLVALINSNRTASKASSLSDNQGLGCIALQYIKAYEGQCSDVRNKKPPETSFTEIFAPSCGVQVATLSKITGRLMGCQSKYPSPPEAFHILVNDAKDLQVLHSKNHTEIGAAVSGTDGGGPYFWCVLFSGGKPATSFKVDGEVPKTAMHPGCFSGNNDDCAGPTNGAVPISAGASRLVAALLFVVACAFAL
;
A
#
# COMPACT_ATOMS: atom_id res chain seq x y z
N MET A 1 53.16 13.05 27.94
CA MET A 1 53.05 12.35 26.65
C MET A 1 51.58 12.34 26.27
N ALA A 2 51.16 13.25 25.41
CA ALA A 2 49.76 13.39 24.98
C ALA A 2 49.57 12.59 23.69
N MET A 3 48.66 11.62 23.68
CA MET A 3 48.25 10.93 22.46
C MET A 3 47.54 11.92 21.52
N PRO A 4 47.76 11.84 20.19
CA PRO A 4 47.08 12.73 19.26
C PRO A 4 45.60 12.34 19.18
N ALA A 5 44.70 13.25 19.51
CA ALA A 5 43.24 13.09 19.47
C ALA A 5 42.64 12.99 18.05
N ARG A 6 43.49 12.90 17.01
CA ARG A 6 43.08 12.90 15.60
C ARG A 6 42.42 11.62 15.07
N PRO A 7 42.80 10.38 15.47
CA PRO A 7 42.21 9.18 14.88
C PRO A 7 40.81 8.86 15.44
N LEU A 8 40.48 9.31 16.66
CA LEU A 8 39.18 9.10 17.29
C LEU A 8 38.06 9.97 16.67
N LEU A 9 38.40 11.18 16.24
CA LEU A 9 37.46 12.09 15.55
C LEU A 9 37.12 11.60 14.14
N VAL A 10 38.08 11.02 13.43
CA VAL A 10 37.89 10.45 12.08
C VAL A 10 37.03 9.19 12.12
N LEU A 11 37.21 8.32 13.12
CA LEU A 11 36.37 7.14 13.32
C LEU A 11 34.91 7.54 13.65
N ALA A 12 34.70 8.54 14.51
CA ALA A 12 33.37 9.03 14.85
C ALA A 12 32.65 9.67 13.65
N ALA A 13 33.38 10.39 12.78
CA ALA A 13 32.83 11.00 11.57
C ALA A 13 32.44 9.97 10.49
N LEU A 14 33.10 8.81 10.45
CA LEU A 14 32.78 7.71 9.53
C LEU A 14 31.67 6.78 10.05
N LEU A 15 31.53 6.64 11.37
CA LEU A 15 30.55 5.74 12.00
C LEU A 15 29.15 6.36 12.12
N LEU A 16 29.02 7.69 12.25
CA LEU A 16 27.72 8.37 12.33
C LEU A 16 26.86 8.25 11.04
N PRO A 17 27.42 8.41 9.82
CA PRO A 17 26.66 8.21 8.58
C PRO A 17 26.22 6.75 8.40
N ALA A 18 27.05 5.79 8.83
CA ALA A 18 26.73 4.37 8.74
C ALA A 18 25.58 3.97 9.69
N LEU A 19 25.50 4.58 10.88
CA LEU A 19 24.37 4.37 11.81
C LEU A 19 23.06 4.99 11.30
N LEU A 20 23.13 6.12 10.59
CA LEU A 20 21.96 6.77 9.99
C LEU A 20 21.41 6.05 8.75
N LEU A 21 22.18 5.11 8.18
CA LEU A 21 21.76 4.28 7.03
C LEU A 21 21.04 2.98 7.43
N SER A 22 21.02 2.59 8.71
CA SER A 22 20.44 1.31 9.17
C SER A 22 18.99 1.38 9.63
N ALA A 23 18.28 2.50 9.43
CA ALA A 23 16.85 2.57 9.66
C ALA A 23 16.07 2.02 8.43
N ALA A 24 15.87 0.70 8.44
CA ALA A 24 14.79 -0.06 7.80
C ALA A 24 14.44 0.30 6.34
N SER A 25 14.77 -0.63 5.45
CA SER A 25 14.20 -0.77 4.11
C SER A 25 12.66 -0.82 4.18
N ALA A 26 12.00 0.33 4.05
CA ALA A 26 10.72 0.36 3.39
C ALA A 26 11.03 0.14 1.91
N ALA A 27 10.51 -0.95 1.33
CA ALA A 27 10.47 -1.06 -0.13
C ALA A 27 10.00 0.30 -0.66
N ASP A 28 10.77 0.92 -1.55
CA ASP A 28 10.35 2.11 -2.28
C ASP A 28 8.98 1.75 -2.88
N SER A 29 7.91 2.23 -2.25
CA SER A 29 6.60 2.18 -2.84
C SER A 29 6.72 3.11 -4.05
N LYS A 30 7.05 2.51 -5.19
CA LYS A 30 6.68 3.01 -6.51
C LYS A 30 5.28 3.61 -6.42
N ASN A 31 5.01 4.63 -7.21
CA ASN A 31 3.97 5.62 -6.95
C ASN A 31 2.57 4.97 -7.05
N ASN A 32 2.15 4.18 -6.05
CA ASN A 32 0.95 3.34 -6.05
C ASN A 32 0.07 3.70 -4.83
N PRO A 33 -1.09 4.32 -5.07
CA PRO A 33 -1.98 4.77 -4.00
C PRO A 33 -2.56 3.62 -3.17
N ALA A 34 -2.67 2.40 -3.70
CA ALA A 34 -3.13 1.24 -2.94
C ALA A 34 -2.10 0.79 -1.88
N ASP A 35 -0.80 0.79 -2.23
CA ASP A 35 0.28 0.49 -1.29
C ASP A 35 0.36 1.54 -0.17
N GLN A 36 0.16 2.83 -0.52
CA GLN A 36 0.10 3.91 0.47
C GLN A 36 -1.08 3.72 1.44
N LEU A 37 -2.24 3.29 0.95
CA LEU A 37 -3.38 2.99 1.83
C LEU A 37 -3.10 1.80 2.76
N VAL A 38 -2.47 0.73 2.28
CA VAL A 38 -2.03 -0.40 3.12
C VAL A 38 -1.08 0.07 4.22
N ALA A 39 -0.13 0.95 3.90
CA ALA A 39 0.79 1.54 4.87
C ALA A 39 0.06 2.36 5.94
N LEU A 40 -0.91 3.20 5.55
CA LEU A 40 -1.74 3.97 6.49
C LEU A 40 -2.54 3.06 7.43
N ILE A 41 -3.15 1.99 6.89
CA ILE A 41 -3.90 1.00 7.68
C ILE A 41 -3.00 0.31 8.70
N ASN A 42 -1.83 -0.16 8.26
CA ASN A 42 -0.88 -0.82 9.16
C ASN A 42 -0.34 0.14 10.23
N SER A 43 -0.08 1.40 9.89
CA SER A 43 0.30 2.45 10.86
C SER A 43 -0.80 2.68 11.90
N ASN A 44 -2.07 2.76 11.48
CA ASN A 44 -3.19 2.92 12.40
C ASN A 44 -3.35 1.69 13.33
N ARG A 45 -3.23 0.49 12.78
CA ARG A 45 -3.30 -0.77 13.56
C ARG A 45 -2.20 -0.84 14.61
N THR A 46 -0.95 -0.54 14.25
CA THR A 46 0.18 -0.59 15.19
C THR A 46 0.13 0.52 16.23
N ALA A 47 -0.37 1.71 15.89
CA ALA A 47 -0.67 2.76 16.87
C ALA A 47 -1.69 2.30 17.93
N SER A 48 -2.58 1.38 17.55
CA SER A 48 -3.57 0.75 18.43
C SER A 48 -3.10 -0.59 19.04
N LYS A 49 -1.80 -0.90 18.96
CA LYS A 49 -1.15 -2.14 19.45
C LYS A 49 -1.63 -3.43 18.77
N ALA A 50 -2.29 -3.34 17.63
CA ALA A 50 -2.57 -4.50 16.78
C ALA A 50 -1.37 -4.79 15.85
N SER A 51 -1.20 -6.05 15.46
CA SER A 51 -0.15 -6.44 14.51
C SER A 51 -0.39 -5.85 13.13
N SER A 52 0.70 -5.48 12.45
CA SER A 52 0.69 -5.20 11.02
C SER A 52 0.27 -6.44 10.24
N LEU A 53 -0.40 -6.21 9.12
CA LEU A 53 -0.86 -7.24 8.19
C LEU A 53 0.11 -7.37 7.03
N SER A 54 0.29 -8.59 6.54
CA SER A 54 1.06 -8.84 5.32
C SER A 54 0.27 -8.35 4.12
N ASP A 55 0.86 -7.48 3.30
CA ASP A 55 0.28 -7.17 2.00
C ASP A 55 0.35 -8.41 1.10
N ASN A 56 -0.72 -8.66 0.35
CA ASN A 56 -0.85 -9.81 -0.53
C ASN A 56 -1.37 -9.36 -1.90
N GLN A 57 -0.50 -9.47 -2.91
CA GLN A 57 -0.78 -9.04 -4.29
C GLN A 57 -2.04 -9.67 -4.88
N GLY A 58 -2.26 -10.97 -4.68
CA GLY A 58 -3.44 -11.68 -5.16
C GLY A 58 -4.72 -11.17 -4.49
N LEU A 59 -4.67 -10.92 -3.17
CA LEU A 59 -5.77 -10.32 -2.43
C LEU A 59 -6.05 -8.87 -2.86
N GLY A 60 -5.00 -8.09 -3.13
CA GLY A 60 -5.11 -6.75 -3.70
C GLY A 60 -5.83 -6.77 -5.04
N CYS A 61 -5.44 -7.65 -5.96
CA CYS A 61 -6.13 -7.77 -7.24
C CYS A 61 -7.60 -8.20 -7.07
N ILE A 62 -7.89 -9.13 -6.16
CA ILE A 62 -9.27 -9.53 -5.85
C ILE A 62 -10.06 -8.34 -5.31
N ALA A 63 -9.45 -7.46 -4.51
CA ALA A 63 -10.08 -6.22 -4.06
C ALA A 63 -10.44 -5.32 -5.26
N LEU A 64 -9.61 -5.28 -6.29
CA LEU A 64 -9.92 -4.56 -7.53
C LEU A 64 -11.07 -5.20 -8.32
N GLN A 65 -11.12 -6.52 -8.45
CA GLN A 65 -12.27 -7.19 -9.09
C GLN A 65 -13.55 -6.98 -8.28
N TYR A 66 -13.44 -6.94 -6.95
CA TYR A 66 -14.54 -6.62 -6.06
C TYR A 66 -15.10 -5.21 -6.30
N ILE A 67 -14.23 -4.22 -6.55
CA ILE A 67 -14.63 -2.88 -6.99
C ILE A 67 -15.42 -2.96 -8.31
N LYS A 68 -14.89 -3.67 -9.31
CA LYS A 68 -15.51 -3.75 -10.64
C LYS A 68 -16.92 -4.34 -10.61
N ALA A 69 -17.22 -5.21 -9.65
CA ALA A 69 -18.56 -5.76 -9.45
C ALA A 69 -19.63 -4.72 -9.04
N TYR A 70 -19.24 -3.50 -8.66
CA TYR A 70 -20.17 -2.38 -8.44
C TYR A 70 -20.50 -1.60 -9.71
N GLU A 71 -19.80 -1.84 -10.83
CA GLU A 71 -20.14 -1.28 -12.15
C GLU A 71 -20.27 0.25 -12.16
N GLY A 72 -19.48 0.95 -11.35
CA GLY A 72 -19.52 2.41 -11.27
C GLY A 72 -20.64 2.99 -10.37
N GLN A 73 -21.43 2.16 -9.69
CA GLN A 73 -22.55 2.63 -8.85
C GLN A 73 -22.14 2.89 -7.39
N CYS A 74 -21.82 4.14 -7.03
CA CYS A 74 -21.50 4.52 -5.64
C CYS A 74 -22.64 4.21 -4.66
N SER A 75 -23.90 4.33 -5.09
CA SER A 75 -25.08 4.08 -4.25
C SER A 75 -25.14 2.65 -3.72
N ASP A 76 -24.49 1.73 -4.43
CA ASP A 76 -24.54 0.30 -4.14
C ASP A 76 -23.54 -0.12 -3.06
N VAL A 77 -22.51 0.69 -2.79
CA VAL A 77 -21.44 0.34 -1.83
C VAL A 77 -21.96 -0.05 -0.44
N ARG A 78 -23.08 0.53 0.01
CA ARG A 78 -23.66 0.20 1.32
C ARG A 78 -24.57 -1.03 1.31
N ASN A 79 -25.18 -1.35 0.17
CA ASN A 79 -26.30 -2.30 0.09
C ASN A 79 -26.00 -3.54 -0.75
N LYS A 80 -25.08 -3.43 -1.71
CA LYS A 80 -24.62 -4.50 -2.57
C LYS A 80 -23.38 -5.10 -1.94
N LYS A 81 -23.38 -6.42 -1.79
CA LYS A 81 -22.20 -7.20 -1.46
C LYS A 81 -22.07 -8.27 -2.54
N PRO A 82 -21.04 -8.21 -3.41
CA PRO A 82 -20.77 -9.29 -4.35
C PRO A 82 -20.78 -10.65 -3.63
N PRO A 83 -21.44 -11.67 -4.22
CA PRO A 83 -21.65 -12.95 -3.57
C PRO A 83 -20.33 -13.66 -3.32
N GLU A 84 -20.29 -14.52 -2.29
CA GLU A 84 -19.06 -15.23 -1.94
C GLU A 84 -18.57 -16.14 -3.07
N THR A 85 -19.47 -16.68 -3.89
CA THR A 85 -19.13 -17.49 -5.08
C THR A 85 -18.34 -16.70 -6.12
N SER A 86 -18.52 -15.37 -6.22
CA SER A 86 -17.73 -14.54 -7.15
C SER A 86 -16.24 -14.56 -6.82
N PHE A 87 -15.83 -14.80 -5.56
CA PHE A 87 -14.41 -14.92 -5.23
C PHE A 87 -13.75 -16.10 -5.93
N THR A 88 -14.44 -17.23 -5.97
CA THR A 88 -13.92 -18.47 -6.58
C THR A 88 -14.13 -18.51 -8.10
N GLU A 89 -15.24 -17.98 -8.59
CA GLU A 89 -15.65 -18.12 -9.99
C GLU A 89 -15.16 -16.99 -10.90
N ILE A 90 -14.97 -15.79 -10.34
CA ILE A 90 -14.67 -14.57 -11.12
C ILE A 90 -13.37 -13.93 -10.63
N PHE A 91 -13.34 -13.47 -9.38
CA PHE A 91 -12.29 -12.57 -8.92
C PHE A 91 -10.91 -13.25 -8.88
N ALA A 92 -10.81 -14.44 -8.30
CA ALA A 92 -9.55 -15.15 -8.23
C ALA A 92 -9.05 -15.58 -9.63
N PRO A 93 -9.86 -16.22 -10.50
CA PRO A 93 -9.45 -16.51 -11.87
C PRO A 93 -9.00 -15.27 -12.66
N SER A 94 -9.72 -14.15 -12.57
CA SER A 94 -9.34 -12.90 -13.25
C SER A 94 -8.00 -12.34 -12.79
N CYS A 95 -7.58 -12.65 -11.56
CA CYS A 95 -6.31 -12.25 -10.98
C CYS A 95 -5.19 -13.29 -11.15
N GLY A 96 -5.45 -14.42 -11.82
CA GLY A 96 -4.51 -15.54 -11.88
C GLY A 96 -4.26 -16.19 -10.51
N VAL A 97 -5.12 -15.93 -9.53
CA VAL A 97 -5.02 -16.53 -8.20
C VAL A 97 -5.51 -17.98 -8.26
N GLN A 98 -4.70 -18.90 -7.76
CA GLN A 98 -5.08 -20.30 -7.64
C GLN A 98 -6.25 -20.42 -6.66
N VAL A 99 -7.41 -20.86 -7.16
CA VAL A 99 -8.65 -20.99 -6.36
C VAL A 99 -8.44 -21.86 -5.12
N ALA A 100 -7.62 -22.92 -5.22
CA ALA A 100 -7.28 -23.80 -4.10
C ALA A 100 -6.51 -23.11 -2.95
N THR A 101 -5.96 -21.91 -3.19
CA THR A 101 -5.21 -21.12 -2.22
C THR A 101 -6.02 -19.96 -1.65
N LEU A 102 -7.32 -19.88 -1.98
CA LEU A 102 -8.20 -18.88 -1.41
C LEU A 102 -8.37 -19.11 0.09
N SER A 103 -8.06 -18.07 0.85
CA SER A 103 -8.30 -18.03 2.29
C SER A 103 -9.54 -17.23 2.61
N LYS A 104 -10.10 -17.47 3.81
CA LYS A 104 -11.31 -16.80 4.28
C LYS A 104 -11.10 -15.29 4.36
N ILE A 105 -11.94 -14.54 3.64
CA ILE A 105 -12.08 -13.09 3.82
C ILE A 105 -12.70 -12.83 5.19
N THR A 106 -11.96 -12.14 6.05
CA THR A 106 -12.34 -11.87 7.44
C THR A 106 -12.86 -10.45 7.66
N GLY A 107 -12.64 -9.55 6.71
CA GLY A 107 -13.09 -8.16 6.78
C GLY A 107 -13.13 -7.50 5.41
N ARG A 108 -13.96 -6.47 5.26
CA ARG A 108 -14.10 -5.67 4.04
C ARG A 108 -14.37 -4.23 4.42
N LEU A 109 -13.68 -3.29 3.80
CA LEU A 109 -13.99 -1.88 3.82
C LEU A 109 -14.12 -1.41 2.37
N MET A 110 -15.21 -0.71 2.07
CA MET A 110 -15.55 -0.30 0.72
C MET A 110 -16.07 1.14 0.75
N GLY A 111 -15.53 1.99 -0.11
CA GLY A 111 -15.87 3.40 -0.18
C GLY A 111 -15.97 3.87 -1.61
N CYS A 112 -16.78 4.89 -1.86
CA CYS A 112 -16.93 5.53 -3.16
C CYS A 112 -17.09 7.04 -3.02
N GLN A 113 -16.46 7.79 -3.91
CA GLN A 113 -16.59 9.24 -3.99
C GLN A 113 -16.65 9.71 -5.44
N SER A 114 -17.31 10.84 -5.68
CA SER A 114 -17.37 11.44 -7.01
C SER A 114 -16.02 12.00 -7.47
N LYS A 115 -15.20 12.51 -6.54
CA LYS A 115 -13.84 12.99 -6.79
C LYS A 115 -12.81 12.00 -6.25
N TYR A 116 -11.62 11.99 -6.86
CA TYR A 116 -10.54 11.09 -6.46
C TYR A 116 -10.09 11.44 -5.04
N PRO A 117 -10.31 10.57 -4.04
CA PRO A 117 -9.75 10.76 -2.72
C PRO A 117 -8.30 10.30 -2.74
N SER A 118 -7.40 11.13 -2.22
CA SER A 118 -6.04 10.72 -1.88
C SER A 118 -6.04 9.56 -0.87
N PRO A 119 -4.95 8.78 -0.71
CA PRO A 119 -4.92 7.66 0.23
C PRO A 119 -5.32 8.03 1.68
N PRO A 120 -4.90 9.17 2.27
CA PRO A 120 -5.40 9.60 3.58
C PRO A 120 -6.90 9.90 3.62
N GLU A 121 -7.44 10.56 2.59
CA GLU A 121 -8.88 10.82 2.49
C GLU A 121 -9.66 9.51 2.34
N ALA A 122 -9.17 8.59 1.51
CA ALA A 122 -9.74 7.26 1.32
C ALA A 122 -9.78 6.48 2.64
N PHE A 123 -8.72 6.54 3.45
CA PHE A 123 -8.70 5.94 4.77
C PHE A 123 -9.85 6.45 5.66
N HIS A 124 -10.10 7.76 5.68
CA HIS A 124 -11.21 8.35 6.45
C HIS A 124 -12.60 7.97 5.90
N ILE A 125 -12.73 7.82 4.58
CA ILE A 125 -13.98 7.38 3.95
C ILE A 125 -14.28 5.92 4.30
N LEU A 126 -13.24 5.06 4.27
CA LEU A 126 -13.34 3.62 4.53
C LEU A 126 -13.54 3.30 6.01
N VAL A 127 -13.00 4.12 6.91
CA VAL A 127 -13.07 3.95 8.36
C VAL A 127 -13.86 5.11 8.94
N ASN A 128 -15.16 5.12 8.68
CA ASN A 128 -16.01 6.28 9.01
C ASN A 128 -16.86 6.08 10.27
N ASP A 129 -17.02 4.83 10.73
CA ASP A 129 -17.82 4.52 11.92
C ASP A 129 -17.19 3.47 12.84
N ALA A 130 -17.87 3.18 13.96
CA ALA A 130 -17.40 2.23 14.96
C ALA A 130 -17.35 0.78 14.44
N LYS A 131 -18.19 0.42 13.47
CA LYS A 131 -18.21 -0.91 12.85
C LYS A 131 -17.00 -1.07 11.93
N ASP A 132 -16.67 -0.04 11.16
CA ASP A 132 -15.48 -0.03 10.31
C ASP A 132 -14.19 -0.10 11.15
N LEU A 133 -14.15 0.61 12.28
CA LEU A 133 -13.04 0.49 13.25
C LEU A 133 -12.90 -0.92 13.82
N GLN A 134 -14.01 -1.59 14.16
CA GLN A 134 -13.98 -2.98 14.61
C GLN A 134 -13.45 -3.94 13.55
N VAL A 135 -13.80 -3.71 12.28
CA VAL A 135 -13.20 -4.45 11.15
C VAL A 135 -11.71 -4.16 11.11
N LEU A 136 -11.31 -2.89 11.02
CA LEU A 136 -9.91 -2.48 10.91
C LEU A 136 -9.00 -3.09 11.98
N HIS A 137 -9.46 -3.17 13.24
CA HIS A 137 -8.66 -3.62 14.39
C HIS A 137 -8.86 -5.10 14.76
N SER A 138 -9.62 -5.86 13.97
CA SER A 138 -9.81 -7.28 14.24
C SER A 138 -8.48 -8.05 14.28
N LYS A 139 -8.37 -8.96 15.26
CA LYS A 139 -7.24 -9.88 15.44
C LYS A 139 -7.29 -11.09 14.50
N ASN A 140 -8.40 -11.27 13.79
CA ASN A 140 -8.58 -12.36 12.83
C ASN A 140 -7.93 -12.05 11.47
N HIS A 141 -7.37 -10.85 11.31
CA HIS A 141 -6.67 -10.44 10.10
C HIS A 141 -5.19 -10.78 10.21
N THR A 142 -4.67 -11.39 9.17
CA THR A 142 -3.24 -11.72 8.98
C THR A 142 -2.70 -11.17 7.66
N GLU A 143 -3.57 -11.00 6.67
CA GLU A 143 -3.25 -10.46 5.35
C GLU A 143 -4.20 -9.31 4.98
N ILE A 144 -3.71 -8.40 4.14
CA ILE A 144 -4.45 -7.26 3.60
C ILE A 144 -4.20 -7.16 2.10
N GLY A 145 -5.20 -6.72 1.35
CA GLY A 145 -5.06 -6.27 -0.02
C GLY A 145 -5.96 -5.07 -0.26
N ALA A 146 -5.44 -4.03 -0.89
CA ALA A 146 -6.18 -2.82 -1.20
C ALA A 146 -6.23 -2.57 -2.70
N ALA A 147 -7.26 -1.87 -3.15
CA ALA A 147 -7.42 -1.44 -4.52
C ALA A 147 -8.11 -0.10 -4.64
N VAL A 148 -7.87 0.57 -5.76
CA VAL A 148 -8.55 1.78 -6.19
C VAL A 148 -8.90 1.68 -7.68
N SER A 149 -10.10 2.09 -8.07
CA SER A 149 -10.50 2.19 -9.48
C SER A 149 -11.35 3.42 -9.71
N GLY A 150 -11.16 4.06 -10.86
CA GLY A 150 -12.15 4.97 -11.43
C GLY A 150 -13.08 4.24 -12.41
N THR A 151 -13.98 4.99 -13.03
CA THR A 151 -14.69 4.59 -14.24
C THR A 151 -13.96 5.09 -15.50
N ASP A 152 -14.25 4.49 -16.65
CA ASP A 152 -13.66 4.93 -17.93
C ASP A 152 -14.09 6.37 -18.25
N GLY A 153 -13.14 7.31 -18.16
CA GLY A 153 -13.39 8.75 -18.36
C GLY A 153 -13.39 9.60 -17.08
N GLY A 154 -13.16 9.02 -15.90
CA GLY A 154 -13.06 9.76 -14.63
C GLY A 154 -13.78 9.08 -13.47
N GLY A 155 -14.12 9.86 -12.44
CA GLY A 155 -14.91 9.35 -11.31
C GLY A 155 -16.30 8.86 -11.73
N PRO A 156 -17.00 8.09 -10.87
CA PRO A 156 -16.70 7.90 -9.46
C PRO A 156 -15.48 7.01 -9.17
N TYR A 157 -14.86 7.26 -8.03
CA TYR A 157 -13.67 6.57 -7.55
C TYR A 157 -14.01 5.68 -6.37
N PHE A 158 -13.61 4.43 -6.50
CA PHE A 158 -13.87 3.38 -5.55
C PHE A 158 -12.57 2.99 -4.87
N TRP A 159 -12.65 2.76 -3.57
CA TRP A 159 -11.59 2.17 -2.78
C TRP A 159 -12.11 0.94 -2.09
N CYS A 160 -11.32 -0.13 -2.11
CA CYS A 160 -11.63 -1.39 -1.48
C CYS A 160 -10.43 -1.88 -0.68
N VAL A 161 -10.70 -2.36 0.53
CA VAL A 161 -9.74 -3.11 1.34
C VAL A 161 -10.38 -4.42 1.72
N LEU A 162 -9.68 -5.50 1.39
CA LEU A 162 -10.02 -6.84 1.83
C LEU A 162 -9.01 -7.31 2.87
N PHE A 163 -9.53 -7.92 3.93
CA PHE A 163 -8.75 -8.55 4.97
C PHE A 163 -8.96 -10.06 4.92
N SER A 164 -7.89 -10.82 5.13
CA SER A 164 -7.93 -12.29 5.19
C SER A 164 -7.32 -12.81 6.48
N GLY A 165 -7.81 -13.96 6.94
CA GLY A 165 -7.20 -14.76 8.02
C GLY A 165 -6.28 -15.86 7.48
N GLY A 166 -5.75 -15.69 6.28
CA GLY A 166 -4.90 -16.64 5.58
C GLY A 166 -3.48 -16.68 6.13
N LYS A 167 -2.63 -17.43 5.44
CA LYS A 167 -1.21 -17.57 5.77
C LYS A 167 -0.39 -16.86 4.70
N PRO A 168 0.40 -15.83 5.09
CA PRO A 168 1.32 -15.15 4.18
C PRO A 168 2.14 -16.16 3.36
N ALA A 169 2.41 -15.81 2.10
CA ALA A 169 3.11 -16.63 1.09
C ALA A 169 2.41 -17.92 0.60
N THR A 170 1.35 -18.39 1.27
CA THR A 170 0.64 -19.63 0.87
C THR A 170 -0.82 -19.41 0.51
N SER A 171 -1.39 -18.26 0.88
CA SER A 171 -2.74 -17.84 0.49
C SER A 171 -2.72 -16.89 -0.69
N PHE A 172 -3.78 -16.93 -1.50
CA PHE A 172 -3.97 -16.11 -2.71
C PHE A 172 -2.78 -16.16 -3.68
N LYS A 173 -2.22 -17.36 -3.88
CA LYS A 173 -1.03 -17.55 -4.71
C LYS A 173 -1.34 -17.24 -6.17
N VAL A 174 -0.40 -16.53 -6.80
CA VAL A 174 -0.34 -16.30 -8.24
C VAL A 174 0.89 -17.02 -8.80
N ASP A 175 0.76 -17.64 -9.97
CA ASP A 175 1.87 -18.32 -10.66
C ASP A 175 2.70 -17.29 -11.45
N GLY A 176 3.33 -16.36 -10.73
CA GLY A 176 4.08 -15.24 -11.30
C GLY A 176 3.48 -13.89 -10.90
N GLU A 177 3.30 -12.99 -11.86
CA GLU A 177 2.64 -11.71 -11.65
C GLU A 177 1.13 -11.82 -11.94
N VAL A 178 0.34 -11.01 -11.24
CA VAL A 178 -1.08 -10.84 -11.57
C VAL A 178 -1.20 -10.32 -13.02
N PRO A 179 -2.15 -10.83 -13.83
CA PRO A 179 -2.37 -10.33 -15.18
C PRO A 179 -2.66 -8.81 -15.21
N LYS A 180 -1.92 -8.05 -16.03
CA LYS A 180 -2.11 -6.59 -16.16
C LYS A 180 -3.50 -6.21 -16.66
N THR A 181 -4.17 -7.09 -17.40
CA THR A 181 -5.56 -6.92 -17.82
C THR A 181 -6.53 -6.84 -16.64
N ALA A 182 -6.17 -7.42 -15.48
CA ALA A 182 -6.96 -7.31 -14.26
C ALA A 182 -6.94 -5.88 -13.69
N MET A 183 -5.93 -5.08 -14.00
CA MET A 183 -5.74 -3.72 -13.47
C MET A 183 -6.68 -2.70 -14.11
N HIS A 184 -6.80 -2.64 -15.43
CA HIS A 184 -7.52 -1.55 -16.10
C HIS A 184 -9.01 -1.41 -15.67
N PRO A 185 -9.53 -0.21 -15.31
CA PRO A 185 -8.91 1.12 -15.22
C PRO A 185 -8.51 1.53 -13.76
N GLY A 186 -7.85 0.64 -13.02
CA GLY A 186 -7.49 0.81 -11.62
C GLY A 186 -6.20 0.08 -11.23
N CYS A 187 -5.98 0.00 -9.91
CA CYS A 187 -4.74 -0.48 -9.31
C CYS A 187 -4.98 -1.18 -8.00
N PHE A 188 -3.99 -1.96 -7.58
CA PHE A 188 -4.04 -2.71 -6.32
C PHE A 188 -2.67 -2.82 -5.67
N SER A 189 -2.65 -3.18 -4.38
CA SER A 189 -1.46 -3.25 -3.55
C SER A 189 -0.63 -4.52 -3.77
N GLY A 190 0.64 -4.49 -3.38
CA GLY A 190 1.56 -5.64 -3.42
C GLY A 190 2.09 -6.00 -4.80
N ASN A 191 1.67 -5.31 -5.86
CA ASN A 191 2.16 -5.51 -7.22
C ASN A 191 3.48 -4.78 -7.50
N ASN A 192 3.88 -3.83 -6.65
CA ASN A 192 5.07 -2.98 -6.83
C ASN A 192 5.17 -2.37 -8.25
N ASP A 193 4.03 -2.06 -8.86
CA ASP A 193 3.93 -1.39 -10.15
C ASP A 193 3.56 0.08 -9.92
N ASP A 194 4.12 0.98 -10.74
CA ASP A 194 3.70 2.38 -10.71
C ASP A 194 2.22 2.47 -11.10
N CYS A 195 1.44 3.09 -10.23
CA CYS A 195 0.03 3.38 -10.47
C CYS A 195 -0.22 4.86 -10.23
N ALA A 196 -0.11 5.65 -11.28
CA ALA A 196 -0.63 7.01 -11.20
C ALA A 196 -2.16 6.92 -11.09
N GLY A 197 -2.72 7.49 -10.02
CA GLY A 197 -4.12 7.88 -10.01
C GLY A 197 -4.42 8.82 -11.19
N PRO A 198 -5.70 9.14 -11.45
CA PRO A 198 -6.05 10.12 -12.49
C PRO A 198 -5.20 11.38 -12.31
N THR A 199 -4.53 11.79 -13.39
CA THR A 199 -3.57 12.89 -13.42
C THR A 199 -4.27 14.24 -13.23
N ASN A 200 -4.74 14.52 -12.01
CA ASN A 200 -5.13 15.86 -11.61
C ASN A 200 -3.97 16.49 -10.82
N GLY A 201 -2.95 16.93 -11.58
CA GLY A 201 -2.03 18.01 -11.25
C GLY A 201 -1.27 17.97 -9.92
N ALA A 202 -0.13 17.29 -9.89
CA ALA A 202 1.14 17.78 -9.33
C ALA A 202 2.16 16.64 -9.41
N VAL A 203 3.24 16.85 -10.17
CA VAL A 203 4.43 15.99 -10.10
C VAL A 203 5.11 16.30 -8.76
N PRO A 204 5.18 15.38 -7.78
CA PRO A 204 6.07 15.59 -6.66
C PRO A 204 7.48 15.32 -7.19
N ILE A 205 8.23 16.40 -7.38
CA ILE A 205 9.66 16.35 -7.65
C ILE A 205 10.27 15.52 -6.52
N SER A 206 10.81 14.35 -6.83
CA SER A 206 11.28 13.40 -5.84
C SER A 206 12.33 14.06 -4.93
N ALA A 207 12.10 13.97 -3.62
CA ALA A 207 13.00 14.50 -2.59
C ALA A 207 14.40 13.85 -2.58
N GLY A 208 14.62 12.81 -3.41
CA GLY A 208 15.90 12.14 -3.58
C GLY A 208 16.98 12.99 -4.24
N ALA A 209 16.61 13.85 -5.20
CA ALA A 209 17.59 14.72 -5.87
C ALA A 209 18.15 15.80 -4.92
N SER A 210 17.35 16.28 -3.97
CA SER A 210 17.77 17.32 -3.01
C SER A 210 18.74 16.78 -1.94
N ARG A 211 18.62 15.51 -1.55
CA ARG A 211 19.47 14.91 -0.50
C ARG A 211 20.88 14.55 -0.97
N LEU A 212 21.03 14.15 -2.23
CA LEU A 212 22.36 13.92 -2.83
C LEU A 212 23.16 15.23 -2.94
N VAL A 213 22.49 16.33 -3.30
CA VAL A 213 23.11 17.66 -3.40
C VAL A 213 23.56 18.17 -2.02
N ALA A 214 22.74 17.99 -0.97
CA ALA A 214 23.11 18.39 0.38
C ALA A 214 24.28 17.58 0.95
N ALA A 215 24.34 16.27 0.67
CA ALA A 215 25.44 15.41 1.10
C ALA A 215 26.76 15.76 0.38
N LEU A 216 26.69 16.03 -0.93
CA LEU A 216 27.85 16.49 -1.71
C LEU A 216 28.37 17.84 -1.22
N LEU A 217 27.48 18.79 -0.91
CA LEU A 217 27.88 20.09 -0.37
C LEU A 217 28.53 19.98 1.02
N PHE A 218 28.08 19.07 1.87
CA PHE A 218 28.68 18.83 3.18
C PHE A 218 30.08 18.21 3.09
N VAL A 219 30.28 17.25 2.17
CA VAL A 219 31.59 16.62 1.93
C VAL A 219 32.59 17.64 1.37
N VAL A 220 32.15 18.50 0.45
CA VAL A 220 32.98 19.58 -0.11
C VAL A 220 33.35 20.60 0.97
N ALA A 221 32.40 21.01 1.83
CA ALA A 221 32.67 21.94 2.92
C ALA A 221 33.68 21.39 3.96
N CYS A 222 33.58 20.09 4.29
CA CYS A 222 34.54 19.44 5.19
C CYS A 222 35.94 19.28 4.57
N ALA A 223 36.06 19.13 3.25
CA ALA A 223 37.35 19.04 2.56
C ALA A 223 38.11 20.37 2.51
N PHE A 224 37.41 21.51 2.59
CA PHE A 224 38.02 22.84 2.61
C PHE A 224 38.32 23.38 4.02
N ALA A 225 37.91 22.66 5.08
CA ALA A 225 38.10 23.05 6.47
C ALA A 225 39.19 22.24 7.22
N LEU A 226 39.99 21.45 6.48
CA LEU A 226 41.10 20.62 6.98
C LEU A 226 42.46 21.19 6.59
#